data_AF-A0A023GH35-F1
#
_entry.id   AF-A0A023GH35-F1
#
_cell.length_a   1.000
_cell.length_b   1.000
_cell.length_c   1.000
_cell.angle_alpha   90.00
_cell.angle_beta   90.00
_cell.angle_gamma   90.00
#
_symmetry.space_group_name_H-M   'P 1'
#
loop_
_entity.id
_entity.type
_entity.pdbx_description
1 polymer ?
#
loop_
_entity_poly.entity_id
_entity_poly.type
_entity_poly.pdbx_seq_one_letter_code
_entity_poly.pdbx_strand_id
1 'polypeptide(L)'
;LCDSYVVEGENQKLTDFVSFYSLPSTVMHHAVHKVLRAAYAFYSVATSVSLVDLMQDALVVTKNNGYDVFNALDLMDNKEFLEKLKFGIGDGNLQYYLYNWRCPEMAPNKIGLVLQ
;
A
#
# COMPACT_ATOMS: atom_id res chain seq x y z
N LEU A 1 12.12 3.51 -4.73
CA LEU A 1 12.58 2.11 -4.56
C LEU A 1 11.37 1.30 -4.13
N CYS A 2 11.19 0.09 -4.68
CA CYS A 2 10.09 -0.81 -4.33
C CYS A 2 10.66 -1.97 -3.53
N ASP A 3 10.10 -2.23 -2.36
CA ASP A 3 10.42 -3.35 -1.49
C ASP A 3 9.32 -4.41 -1.62
N SER A 4 9.72 -5.68 -1.74
CA SER A 4 8.81 -6.81 -2.02
C SER A 4 9.15 -7.99 -1.13
N TYR A 5 8.13 -8.58 -0.52
CA TYR A 5 8.24 -9.68 0.42
C TYR A 5 7.27 -10.80 0.03
N VAL A 6 7.66 -12.04 0.32
CA VAL A 6 6.86 -13.24 0.04
C VAL A 6 6.74 -14.08 1.30
N VAL A 7 5.62 -14.77 1.45
CA VAL A 7 5.47 -15.85 2.43
C VAL A 7 5.79 -17.15 1.71
N GLU A 8 6.80 -17.85 2.23
CA GLU A 8 7.20 -19.17 1.76
C GLU A 8 6.51 -20.24 2.61
N GLY A 9 5.65 -21.03 1.99
CA GLY A 9 4.98 -22.18 2.60
C GLY A 9 5.79 -23.48 2.45
N GLU A 10 5.11 -24.61 2.61
CA GLU A 10 5.74 -25.92 2.45
C GLU A 10 6.33 -26.13 1.04
N ASN A 11 7.44 -26.88 0.97
CA ASN A 11 8.14 -27.20 -0.27
C ASN A 11 8.59 -25.97 -1.08
N GLN A 12 8.95 -24.87 -0.40
CA GLN A 12 9.39 -23.62 -1.01
C GLN A 12 8.35 -22.96 -1.93
N LYS A 13 7.07 -23.32 -1.75
CA LYS A 13 5.98 -22.74 -2.52
C LYS A 13 5.63 -21.37 -1.96
N LEU A 14 5.69 -20.35 -2.79
CA LEU A 14 5.21 -19.01 -2.43
C LEU A 14 3.69 -19.01 -2.34
N THR A 15 3.16 -18.55 -1.23
CA THR A 15 1.71 -18.54 -0.95
C THR A 15 1.15 -17.13 -0.93
N ASP A 16 1.92 -16.16 -0.45
CA ASP A 16 1.45 -14.79 -0.25
C ASP A 16 2.55 -13.80 -0.64
N PHE A 17 2.17 -12.59 -0.98
CA PHE A 17 3.06 -11.55 -1.49
C PHE A 17 2.59 -10.17 -1.05
N VAL A 18 3.53 -9.31 -0.67
CA VAL A 18 3.26 -7.89 -0.39
C VAL A 18 4.40 -7.01 -0.88
N SER A 19 4.05 -5.83 -1.40
CA SER A 19 5.01 -4.84 -1.88
C SER A 19 4.59 -3.42 -1.53
N PHE A 20 5.58 -2.55 -1.39
CA PHE A 20 5.38 -1.12 -1.16
C PHE A 20 6.54 -0.34 -1.77
N TYR A 21 6.29 0.91 -2.17
CA TYR A 21 7.33 1.79 -2.68
C TYR A 21 7.60 2.98 -1.77
N SER A 22 8.87 3.39 -1.73
CA SER A 22 9.34 4.56 -1.00
C SER A 22 9.10 5.82 -1.81
N LEU A 23 8.40 6.79 -1.22
CA LEU A 23 8.22 8.13 -1.76
C LEU A 23 8.48 9.17 -0.65
N PRO A 24 9.75 9.55 -0.42
CA PRO A 24 10.08 10.54 0.60
C PRO A 24 9.59 11.93 0.17
N SER A 25 9.06 12.68 1.14
CA SER A 25 8.63 14.07 0.94
C SER A 25 9.49 15.03 1.76
N THR A 26 9.80 16.19 1.18
CA THR A 26 10.52 17.26 1.89
C THR A 26 9.58 17.96 2.86
N VAL A 27 9.99 18.07 4.13
CA VAL A 27 9.24 18.82 5.15
C VAL A 27 9.68 20.28 5.11
N MET A 28 8.77 21.15 4.71
CA MET A 28 9.04 22.59 4.59
C MET A 28 8.97 23.28 5.95
N HIS A 29 9.92 24.19 6.20
CA HIS A 29 9.93 25.10 7.36
C HIS A 29 9.91 24.45 8.75
N HIS A 30 10.28 23.18 8.89
CA HIS A 30 10.37 22.51 10.19
C HIS A 30 11.82 22.57 10.74
N ALA A 31 11.97 22.89 12.03
CA ALA A 31 13.29 23.15 12.64
C ALA A 31 14.18 21.90 12.72
N VAL A 32 13.60 20.75 13.08
CA VAL A 32 14.31 19.49 13.35
C VAL A 32 14.21 18.50 12.18
N HIS A 33 12.99 18.05 11.85
CA HIS A 33 12.73 17.11 10.76
C HIS A 33 12.75 17.79 9.39
N LYS A 34 13.39 17.16 8.40
CA LYS A 34 13.53 17.68 7.02
C LYS A 34 12.91 16.79 5.95
N VAL A 35 12.72 15.51 6.26
CA VAL A 35 12.20 14.51 5.34
C VAL A 35 11.17 13.67 6.08
N LEU A 36 10.05 13.41 5.41
CA LEU A 36 9.07 12.40 5.80
C LEU A 36 9.28 11.18 4.90
N ARG A 37 9.67 10.05 5.49
CA ARG A 37 9.88 8.78 4.78
C ARG A 37 8.56 8.03 4.71
N ALA A 38 7.80 8.23 3.63
CA ALA A 38 6.54 7.54 3.42
C ALA A 38 6.73 6.28 2.57
N ALA A 39 6.12 5.18 3.01
CA ALA A 39 5.89 3.98 2.21
C ALA A 39 4.47 4.03 1.65
N TYR A 40 4.29 3.59 0.41
CA TYR A 40 3.00 3.49 -0.23
C TYR A 40 2.74 2.04 -0.61
N ALA A 41 1.61 1.49 -0.17
CA ALA A 41 1.15 0.16 -0.56
C ALA A 41 1.11 0.04 -2.08
N PHE A 42 1.67 -1.04 -2.61
CA PHE A 42 1.65 -1.34 -4.03
C PHE A 42 0.71 -2.52 -4.28
N TYR A 43 1.25 -3.72 -4.55
CA TYR A 43 0.45 -4.93 -4.73
C TYR A 43 0.57 -5.86 -3.53
N SER A 44 -0.55 -6.46 -3.15
CA SER A 44 -0.67 -7.49 -2.12
C SER A 44 -1.55 -8.64 -2.59
N VAL A 45 -1.11 -9.87 -2.36
CA VAL A 45 -1.84 -11.10 -2.70
C VAL A 45 -1.76 -12.03 -1.48
N ALA A 46 -2.91 -12.35 -0.90
CA ALA A 46 -3.02 -13.29 0.21
C ALA A 46 -3.84 -14.51 -0.24
N THR A 47 -3.27 -15.71 -0.12
CA THR A 47 -3.93 -16.98 -0.46
C THR A 47 -3.92 -17.99 0.68
N SER A 48 -2.98 -17.88 1.63
CA SER A 48 -2.89 -18.79 2.79
C SER A 48 -3.18 -18.10 4.12
N VAL A 49 -2.96 -16.79 4.21
CA VAL A 49 -3.26 -15.96 5.39
C VAL A 49 -4.35 -14.94 5.07
N SER A 50 -4.87 -14.25 6.10
CA SER A 50 -5.78 -13.13 5.86
C SER A 50 -5.01 -11.92 5.31
N LEU A 51 -5.64 -11.12 4.45
CA LEU A 51 -5.03 -9.88 3.95
C LEU A 51 -4.68 -8.91 5.10
N VAL A 52 -5.45 -8.95 6.19
CA VAL A 52 -5.21 -8.15 7.39
C VAL A 52 -3.89 -8.52 8.06
N ASP A 53 -3.62 -9.82 8.24
CA ASP A 53 -2.38 -10.30 8.87
C ASP A 53 -1.17 -9.99 7.98
N LEU A 54 -1.30 -10.25 6.67
CA LEU A 54 -0.24 -9.95 5.70
C LEU A 54 0.12 -8.46 5.68
N MET A 55 -0.89 -7.58 5.70
CA MET A 55 -0.65 -6.14 5.74
C MET A 55 -0.15 -5.66 7.09
N GLN A 56 -0.52 -6.31 8.19
CA GLN A 56 0.04 -6.02 9.50
C GLN A 56 1.55 -6.31 9.54
N ASP A 57 1.99 -7.42 8.96
CA ASP A 57 3.43 -7.72 8.82
C ASP A 57 4.14 -6.67 7.96
N ALA A 58 3.51 -6.19 6.88
CA ALA A 58 4.06 -5.11 6.07
C ALA A 58 4.24 -3.80 6.88
N LEU A 59 3.31 -3.47 7.76
CA LEU A 59 3.44 -2.32 8.68
C LEU A 59 4.61 -2.48 9.65
N VAL A 60 4.83 -3.70 10.17
CA VAL A 60 5.98 -4.00 11.04
C VAL A 60 7.30 -3.87 10.27
N VAL A 61 7.38 -4.42 9.07
CA VAL A 61 8.56 -4.36 8.21
C VAL A 61 8.89 -2.91 7.85
N THR A 62 7.91 -2.12 7.42
CA THR A 62 8.13 -0.71 7.07
C THR A 62 8.56 0.11 8.28
N LYS A 63 8.00 -0.16 9.47
CA LYS A 63 8.46 0.48 10.70
C LYS A 63 9.91 0.15 11.03
N ASN A 64 10.30 -1.12 10.91
CA ASN A 64 11.68 -1.57 11.14
C ASN A 64 12.67 -0.99 10.13
N ASN A 65 12.22 -0.73 8.90
CA ASN A 65 13.00 -0.09 7.85
C ASN A 65 13.07 1.46 7.96
N GLY A 66 12.55 2.02 9.07
CA GLY A 66 12.62 3.45 9.37
C GLY A 66 11.72 4.31 8.49
N TYR A 67 10.56 3.78 8.07
CA TYR A 67 9.49 4.60 7.51
C TYR A 67 8.68 5.25 8.63
N ASP A 68 8.21 6.46 8.36
CA ASP A 68 7.46 7.29 9.30
C ASP A 68 5.95 7.06 9.19
N VAL A 69 5.48 6.77 7.97
CA VAL A 69 4.07 6.56 7.64
C VAL A 69 3.93 5.54 6.52
N PHE A 70 2.82 4.80 6.54
CA PHE A 70 2.43 3.86 5.50
C PHE A 70 1.08 4.30 4.91
N ASN A 71 1.07 4.65 3.64
CA ASN A 71 -0.10 5.10 2.91
C ASN A 71 -0.65 3.97 2.05
N ALA A 72 -1.97 3.90 1.92
CA ALA A 72 -2.64 2.94 1.07
C ALA A 72 -3.88 3.59 0.43
N LEU A 73 -4.17 3.19 -0.81
CA LEU A 73 -5.40 3.59 -1.50
C LEU A 73 -6.52 2.57 -1.23
N ASP A 74 -7.77 2.99 -1.35
CA ASP A 74 -8.95 2.14 -1.15
C ASP A 74 -9.31 1.29 -2.39
N LEU A 75 -8.27 0.89 -3.14
CA LEU A 75 -8.35 0.06 -4.34
C LEU A 75 -8.44 -1.43 -3.99
N MET A 76 -8.89 -2.23 -4.95
CA MET A 76 -8.99 -3.68 -4.82
C MET A 76 -9.69 -4.07 -3.50
N ASP A 77 -9.11 -5.00 -2.74
CA ASP A 77 -9.64 -5.48 -1.47
C ASP A 77 -9.01 -4.75 -0.26
N ASN A 78 -8.31 -3.62 -0.47
CA ASN A 78 -7.59 -2.94 0.61
C ASN A 78 -8.50 -2.48 1.76
N LYS A 79 -9.77 -2.18 1.45
CA LYS A 79 -10.79 -1.82 2.47
C LYS A 79 -10.91 -2.85 3.59
N GLU A 80 -10.59 -4.12 3.33
CA GLU A 80 -10.64 -5.18 4.33
C GLU A 80 -9.70 -4.95 5.52
N PHE A 81 -8.55 -4.30 5.30
CA PHE A 81 -7.54 -4.06 6.33
C PHE A 81 -7.50 -2.61 6.82
N LEU A 82 -7.94 -1.63 6.01
CA LEU A 82 -7.78 -0.19 6.34
C LEU A 82 -8.34 0.15 7.74
N GLU A 83 -9.62 -0.17 8.00
CA GLU A 83 -10.24 0.13 9.29
C GLU A 83 -9.62 -0.68 10.43
N LYS A 84 -9.41 -1.98 10.23
CA LYS A 84 -8.90 -2.92 11.24
C LYS A 84 -7.48 -2.57 11.68
N LEU A 85 -6.64 -2.11 10.75
CA LEU A 85 -5.26 -1.70 10.99
C LEU A 85 -5.14 -0.19 11.27
N LYS A 86 -6.25 0.48 11.57
CA LYS A 86 -6.31 1.88 12.03
C LYS A 86 -5.77 2.90 11.03
N PHE A 87 -5.95 2.65 9.73
CA PHE A 87 -5.71 3.66 8.72
C PHE A 87 -6.71 4.81 8.87
N GLY A 88 -6.20 6.04 8.86
CA GLY A 88 -7.01 7.26 8.80
C GLY A 88 -7.26 7.67 7.35
N ILE A 89 -8.47 8.18 7.08
CA ILE A 89 -8.81 8.73 5.76
C ILE A 89 -8.03 10.04 5.57
N GLY A 90 -7.28 10.14 4.47
CA GLY A 90 -6.62 11.37 4.06
C GLY A 90 -7.57 12.38 3.43
N ASP A 91 -7.08 13.58 3.13
CA ASP A 91 -7.82 14.64 2.45
C ASP A 91 -7.70 14.58 0.92
N GLY A 92 -6.72 13.84 0.41
CA GLY A 92 -6.47 13.65 -1.02
C GLY A 92 -7.35 12.58 -1.66
N ASN A 93 -7.77 12.81 -2.90
CA ASN A 93 -8.42 11.82 -3.75
C ASN A 93 -7.57 11.57 -5.00
N LEU A 94 -7.42 10.29 -5.38
CA LEU A 94 -6.78 9.90 -6.63
C LEU A 94 -7.85 9.52 -7.65
N GLN A 95 -7.78 10.10 -8.85
CA GLN A 95 -8.76 9.90 -9.91
C GLN A 95 -8.10 9.21 -11.11
N TYR A 96 -8.79 8.24 -11.71
CA TYR A 96 -8.30 7.45 -12.84
C TYR A 96 -8.94 7.94 -14.13
N TYR A 97 -8.11 8.23 -15.14
CA TYR A 97 -8.54 8.70 -16.45
C TYR A 97 -7.97 7.82 -17.55
N LEU A 98 -8.77 7.59 -18.60
CA LEU A 98 -8.34 6.91 -19.82
C LEU A 98 -8.39 7.89 -20.98
N TYR A 99 -7.34 7.91 -21.79
CA TYR A 99 -7.31 8.70 -23.02
C TYR A 99 -7.79 7.88 -24.20
N ASN A 100 -8.70 8.44 -25.02
CA ASN A 100 -9.26 7.80 -26.21
C ASN A 100 -9.89 6.41 -25.95
N TRP A 101 -10.46 6.21 -24.76
CA TRP A 101 -11.15 4.96 -24.40
C TRP A 101 -12.41 5.26 -23.60
N ARG A 102 -13.53 4.63 -23.96
CA ARG A 102 -14.80 4.76 -23.25
C ARG A 102 -14.98 3.58 -22.31
N CYS A 103 -15.32 3.84 -21.05
CA CYS A 103 -15.68 2.82 -20.08
C CYS A 103 -16.89 3.25 -19.23
N PRO A 104 -17.63 2.30 -18.64
CA PRO A 104 -18.57 2.59 -17.56
C PRO A 104 -17.85 3.15 -16.33
N GLU A 105 -18.61 3.76 -15.42
CA GLU A 105 -18.11 4.07 -14.08
C GLU A 105 -17.70 2.77 -13.36
N MET A 106 -16.64 2.87 -12.56
CA MET A 106 -16.04 1.75 -11.86
C MET A 106 -15.76 2.15 -10.42
N ALA A 107 -16.22 1.33 -9.47
CA ALA A 107 -15.91 1.53 -8.06
C ALA A 107 -14.41 1.30 -7.79
N PRO A 108 -13.80 1.99 -6.80
CA PRO A 108 -12.36 1.87 -6.50
C PRO A 108 -11.88 0.41 -6.30
N ASN A 109 -12.71 -0.43 -5.69
CA ASN A 109 -12.40 -1.85 -5.46
C ASN A 109 -12.33 -2.71 -6.74
N LYS A 110 -12.72 -2.17 -7.90
CA LYS A 110 -12.59 -2.83 -9.20
C LYS A 110 -11.38 -2.34 -9.99
N ILE A 111 -10.63 -1.38 -9.47
CA ILE A 111 -9.41 -0.85 -10.09
C ILE A 111 -8.21 -1.69 -9.63
N GLY A 112 -7.54 -2.32 -10.59
CA GLY A 112 -6.33 -3.15 -10.37
C GLY A 112 -5.01 -2.44 -10.69
N LEU A 113 -5.04 -1.14 -11.02
CA LEU A 113 -3.86 -0.37 -11.38
C LEU A 113 -3.47 0.54 -10.21
N VAL A 114 -2.27 0.37 -9.67
CA VAL A 114 -1.72 1.32 -8.69
C VAL A 114 -0.81 2.31 -9.43
N LEU A 115 -1.09 3.60 -9.29
CA LEU A 115 -0.27 4.65 -9.87
C LEU A 115 0.81 5.10 -8.86
N GLN A 116 1.99 5.41 -9.37
CA GLN A 116 3.13 5.97 -8.62
C GLN A 116 3.35 7.43 -9.00
#